data_AF-A0AAV2V1I6-F1
#
_entry.id   AF-A0AAV2V1I6-F1
#
_cell.length_a   1.000
_cell.length_b   1.000
_cell.length_c   1.000
_cell.angle_alpha   90.00
_cell.angle_beta   90.00
_cell.angle_gamma   90.00
#
_symmetry.space_group_name_H-M   'P 1'
#
loop_
_entity.id
_entity.type
_entity.pdbx_description
1 polymer ?
#
loop_
_entity_poly.entity_id
_entity_poly.type
_entity_poly.pdbx_seq_one_letter_code
_entity_poly.pdbx_strand_id
1 'polypeptide(L)'
;MPRARFFKAETNSSQVQQSFINVGGEQFHAAAVALIDYFKRSPRINDDTLKKILERFYFHFPKYIPSQPYLTPSERMSMLINGVRKSEIVECFSYVLRQLAIDEIYAKPLNYRDIFAEFDRDTPKSLLRQPSTPLPASALRALSHVIGTNITLSVVENGKELRKREVYVGDNLNSAKPGITIQVQQNNRYFPAVKNKADFVYVGQLAVSPPKPVESSNTSGKDTIADMVDLIASDNKKLLQTYKQWHQNFLTMLKLGEITTQRMINLYIKFLPSEKGLVVDSTEFFSRLSEDSDKPVIPDHSGENKDGVNQLLASALAGWISARQVDVDQLFDHLENRPSSVSMSVG
;
A
#
# COMPACT_ATOMS: atom_id res chain seq x y z
N MET A 1 10.40 -25.97 51.83
CA MET A 1 10.23 -25.61 50.40
C MET A 1 9.88 -24.14 50.27
N PRO A 2 10.78 -23.28 49.76
CA PRO A 2 10.45 -21.90 49.45
C PRO A 2 10.07 -21.75 47.97
N ARG A 3 8.93 -21.09 47.71
CA ARG A 3 8.43 -20.73 46.39
C ARG A 3 9.43 -19.79 45.70
N ALA A 4 9.92 -20.18 44.53
CA ALA A 4 10.72 -19.33 43.66
C ALA A 4 9.93 -18.07 43.29
N ARG A 5 10.46 -16.91 43.69
CA ARG A 5 10.03 -15.61 43.16
C ARG A 5 10.61 -15.50 41.76
N PHE A 6 9.74 -15.58 40.75
CA PHE A 6 10.10 -15.20 39.38
C PHE A 6 10.44 -13.72 39.37
N PHE A 7 11.70 -13.41 39.09
CA PHE A 7 12.14 -12.06 38.78
C PHE A 7 11.36 -11.58 37.55
N LYS A 8 10.56 -10.52 37.71
CA LYS A 8 10.20 -9.67 36.58
C LYS A 8 11.51 -9.03 36.10
N ALA A 9 12.04 -9.52 34.99
CA ALA A 9 13.02 -8.78 34.24
C ALA A 9 12.30 -7.53 33.71
N GLU A 10 12.52 -6.39 34.36
CA GLU A 10 12.28 -5.09 33.75
C GLU A 10 13.25 -5.01 32.57
N THR A 11 12.76 -5.35 31.40
CA THR A 11 13.40 -4.98 30.14
C THR A 11 13.34 -3.46 30.06
N ASN A 12 14.39 -2.83 30.59
CA ASN A 12 14.79 -1.46 30.26
C ASN A 12 15.14 -1.41 28.76
N SER A 13 14.12 -1.41 27.90
CA SER A 13 14.23 -0.84 26.57
C SER A 13 13.69 0.58 26.66
N SER A 14 14.60 1.54 26.81
CA SER A 14 14.33 2.96 26.61
C SER A 14 14.06 3.26 25.13
N GLN A 15 13.09 2.56 24.52
CA GLN A 15 12.42 2.99 23.31
C GLN A 15 11.27 3.87 23.75
N VAL A 16 11.40 5.18 23.56
CA VAL A 16 10.30 6.15 23.75
C VAL A 16 9.06 5.59 23.04
N GLN A 17 8.09 5.14 23.84
CA GLN A 17 6.93 4.40 23.38
C GLN A 17 6.09 5.31 22.49
N GLN A 18 6.11 5.06 21.18
CA GLN A 18 5.21 5.72 20.25
C GLN A 18 3.77 5.42 20.68
N SER A 19 2.92 6.41 20.57
CA SER A 19 1.56 6.31 21.03
C SER A 19 0.59 6.85 20.00
N PHE A 20 -0.50 6.09 19.81
CA PHE A 20 -1.53 6.40 18.85
C PHE A 20 -2.46 7.46 19.43
N ILE A 21 -2.71 8.52 18.67
CA ILE A 21 -3.57 9.64 19.08
C ILE A 21 -4.72 9.82 18.10
N ASN A 22 -5.84 10.36 18.56
CA ASN A 22 -6.96 10.72 17.70
C ASN A 22 -6.78 12.16 17.19
N VAL A 23 -6.81 12.32 15.87
CA VAL A 23 -6.64 13.62 15.17
C VAL A 23 -7.78 13.88 14.17
N GLY A 24 -8.98 13.39 14.48
CA GLY A 24 -10.17 13.44 13.62
C GLY A 24 -10.50 12.07 13.00
N GLY A 25 -9.48 11.24 12.77
CA GLY A 25 -9.63 9.89 12.22
C GLY A 25 -9.54 9.82 10.70
N GLU A 26 -9.26 10.94 10.04
CA GLU A 26 -9.07 11.02 8.59
C GLU A 26 -7.69 10.51 8.14
N GLN A 27 -7.65 9.88 6.97
CA GLN A 27 -6.47 9.21 6.42
C GLN A 27 -5.26 10.14 6.24
N PHE A 28 -5.45 11.27 5.55
CA PHE A 28 -4.36 12.19 5.24
C PHE A 28 -4.00 13.11 6.41
N HIS A 29 -4.91 13.36 7.35
CA HIS A 29 -4.58 14.02 8.63
C HIS A 29 -3.67 13.15 9.49
N ALA A 30 -3.98 11.85 9.59
CA ALA A 30 -3.10 10.91 10.27
C ALA A 30 -1.71 10.88 9.60
N ALA A 31 -1.66 10.82 8.27
CA ALA A 31 -0.39 10.89 7.54
C ALA A 31 0.37 12.20 7.80
N ALA A 32 -0.32 13.34 7.78
CA ALA A 32 0.26 14.65 8.03
C ALA A 32 0.88 14.75 9.43
N VAL A 33 0.13 14.36 10.47
CA VAL A 33 0.61 14.40 11.86
C VAL A 33 1.81 13.47 12.06
N ALA A 34 1.74 12.25 11.53
CA ALA A 34 2.83 11.29 11.64
C ALA A 34 4.09 11.78 10.90
N LEU A 35 3.95 12.42 9.72
CA LEU A 35 5.06 13.00 8.98
C LEU A 35 5.65 14.22 9.67
N ILE A 36 4.83 15.13 10.20
CA ILE A 36 5.29 16.29 10.97
C ILE A 36 6.12 15.83 12.18
N ASP A 37 5.60 14.86 12.95
CA ASP A 37 6.34 14.30 14.08
C ASP A 37 7.61 13.55 13.63
N TYR A 38 7.58 12.86 12.48
CA TYR A 38 8.76 12.23 11.88
C TYR A 38 9.83 13.25 11.48
N PHE A 39 9.44 14.38 10.86
CA PHE A 39 10.37 15.40 10.41
C PHE A 39 11.06 16.13 11.57
N LYS A 40 10.36 16.36 12.68
CA LYS A 40 10.97 16.93 13.89
C LYS A 40 12.03 16.05 14.52
N ARG A 41 11.90 14.73 14.35
CA ARG A 41 12.71 13.72 15.05
C ARG A 41 13.86 13.18 14.21
N SER A 42 13.78 13.33 12.88
CA SER A 42 14.70 12.66 11.97
C SER A 42 15.78 13.64 11.51
N PRO A 43 17.04 13.50 11.97
CA PRO A 43 18.10 14.45 11.66
C PRO A 43 18.58 14.38 10.20
N ARG A 44 18.16 13.37 9.43
CA ARG A 44 18.59 13.12 8.04
C ARG A 44 17.40 12.70 7.17
N ILE A 45 16.50 13.65 6.92
CA ILE A 45 15.47 13.49 5.89
C ILE A 45 16.10 13.84 4.54
N ASN A 46 15.65 13.18 3.47
CA ASN A 46 16.13 13.50 2.13
C ASN A 46 15.64 14.92 1.74
N ASP A 47 16.58 15.80 1.37
CA ASP A 47 16.27 17.16 0.93
C ASP A 47 15.36 17.18 -0.31
N ASP A 48 15.46 16.18 -1.20
CA ASP A 48 14.58 16.06 -2.36
C ASP A 48 13.12 15.82 -1.94
N THR A 49 12.92 14.97 -0.92
CA THR A 49 11.58 14.73 -0.34
C THR A 49 11.03 16.02 0.26
N LEU A 50 11.84 16.75 1.03
CA LEU A 50 11.42 18.00 1.65
C LEU A 50 11.08 19.05 0.60
N LYS A 51 11.94 19.20 -0.41
CA LYS A 51 11.75 20.14 -1.52
C LYS A 51 10.46 19.86 -2.26
N LYS A 52 10.20 18.60 -2.62
CA LYS A 52 8.96 18.19 -3.31
C LYS A 52 7.70 18.53 -2.51
N ILE A 53 7.70 18.27 -1.20
CA ILE A 53 6.56 18.61 -0.34
C ILE A 53 6.41 20.13 -0.20
N LEU A 54 7.51 20.86 0.04
CA LEU A 54 7.49 22.31 0.23
C LEU A 54 7.06 23.06 -1.03
N GLU A 55 7.54 22.67 -2.20
CA GLU A 55 7.13 23.27 -3.49
C GLU A 55 5.62 23.14 -3.69
N ARG A 56 5.07 21.94 -3.46
CA ARG A 56 3.63 21.70 -3.57
C ARG A 56 2.84 22.45 -2.50
N PHE A 57 3.37 22.53 -1.29
CA PHE A 57 2.76 23.26 -0.18
C PHE A 57 2.70 24.76 -0.46
N TYR A 58 3.79 25.37 -0.91
CA TYR A 58 3.84 26.80 -1.22
C TYR A 58 3.06 27.16 -2.47
N PHE A 59 2.92 26.24 -3.44
CA PHE A 59 2.03 26.42 -4.57
C PHE A 59 0.58 26.61 -4.13
N HIS A 60 0.07 25.74 -3.25
CA HIS A 60 -1.31 25.83 -2.76
C HIS A 60 -1.50 26.88 -1.66
N PHE A 61 -0.48 27.14 -0.85
CA PHE A 61 -0.54 28.05 0.29
C PHE A 61 0.63 29.04 0.30
N PRO A 62 0.68 29.98 -0.67
CA PRO A 62 1.81 30.91 -0.84
C PRO A 62 2.02 31.84 0.37
N LYS A 63 1.00 32.04 1.22
CA LYS A 63 1.10 32.83 2.44
C LYS A 63 2.14 32.32 3.45
N TYR A 64 2.57 31.06 3.34
CA TYR A 64 3.59 30.46 4.22
C TYR A 64 4.99 30.48 3.61
N ILE A 65 5.18 31.06 2.42
CA ILE A 65 6.50 31.23 1.84
C ILE A 65 7.32 32.12 2.78
N PRO A 66 8.47 31.64 3.30
CA PRO A 66 9.29 32.44 4.18
C PRO A 66 9.87 33.65 3.43
N SER A 67 9.88 34.81 4.07
CA SER A 67 10.48 36.04 3.52
C SER A 67 12.01 36.01 3.51
N GLN A 68 12.63 35.11 4.28
CA GLN A 68 14.07 34.99 4.42
C GLN A 68 14.69 34.30 3.18
N PRO A 69 15.67 34.92 2.51
CA PRO A 69 16.36 34.30 1.40
C PRO A 69 17.32 33.19 1.88
N TYR A 70 17.70 32.29 0.97
CA TYR A 70 18.75 31.26 1.14
C TYR A 70 18.50 30.16 2.19
N LEU A 71 17.28 30.00 2.69
CA LEU A 71 16.96 28.85 3.57
C LEU A 71 17.02 27.52 2.82
N THR A 72 17.63 26.52 3.45
CA THR A 72 17.64 25.11 3.00
C THR A 72 16.24 24.48 3.13
N PRO A 73 15.93 23.38 2.39
CA PRO A 73 14.66 22.68 2.54
C PRO A 73 14.36 22.23 3.98
N SER A 74 15.38 21.76 4.70
CA SER A 74 15.26 21.37 6.11
C SER A 74 14.86 22.54 7.01
N GLU A 75 15.50 23.71 6.86
CA GLU A 75 15.16 24.90 7.63
C GLU A 75 13.75 25.40 7.33
N ARG A 76 13.37 25.45 6.04
CA ARG A 76 12.02 25.84 5.62
C ARG A 76 10.95 24.91 6.19
N MET A 77 11.20 23.60 6.15
CA MET A 77 10.29 22.62 6.75
C MET A 77 10.21 22.80 8.26
N SER A 78 11.35 22.99 8.95
CA SER A 78 11.40 23.22 10.39
C SER A 78 10.61 24.47 10.81
N MET A 79 10.76 25.58 10.08
CA MET A 79 9.99 26.80 10.32
C MET A 79 8.49 26.57 10.12
N LEU A 80 8.11 25.83 9.08
CA LEU A 80 6.71 25.51 8.80
C LEU A 80 6.08 24.68 9.92
N ILE A 81 6.71 23.56 10.33
CA ILE A 81 6.13 22.60 11.28
C ILE A 81 6.21 23.02 12.75
N ASN A 82 7.03 24.03 13.06
CA ASN A 82 7.14 24.62 14.39
C ASN A 82 6.32 25.91 14.53
N GLY A 83 5.53 26.28 13.52
CA GLY A 83 4.61 27.41 13.58
C GLY A 83 3.54 27.28 14.68
N VAL A 84 3.01 28.43 15.11
CA VAL A 84 2.08 28.54 16.26
C VAL A 84 0.74 27.86 16.01
N ARG A 85 0.27 27.82 14.76
CA ARG A 85 -1.04 27.28 14.38
C ARG A 85 -0.93 25.84 13.85
N LYS A 86 -0.56 24.90 14.72
CA LYS A 86 -0.34 23.50 14.35
C LYS A 86 -1.54 22.84 13.66
N SER A 87 -2.75 23.06 14.18
CA SER A 87 -3.95 22.48 13.56
C SER A 87 -4.18 23.02 12.14
N GLU A 88 -3.93 24.31 11.90
CA GLU A 88 -3.98 24.91 10.56
C GLU A 88 -2.93 24.30 9.62
N ILE A 89 -1.71 24.11 10.11
CA ILE A 89 -0.63 23.47 9.35
C ILE A 89 -1.00 22.04 8.99
N VAL A 90 -1.57 21.26 9.92
CA VAL A 90 -2.01 19.88 9.68
C VAL A 90 -3.07 19.82 8.58
N GLU A 91 -4.07 20.72 8.56
CA GLU A 91 -5.07 20.80 7.50
C GLU A 91 -4.45 21.12 6.12
N CYS A 92 -3.53 22.09 6.07
CA CYS A 92 -2.84 22.40 4.83
C CYS A 92 -1.95 21.23 4.36
N PHE A 93 -1.28 20.56 5.29
CA PHE A 93 -0.40 19.45 4.99
C PHE A 93 -1.19 18.22 4.52
N SER A 94 -2.33 17.91 5.15
CA SER A 94 -3.21 16.80 4.73
C SER A 94 -3.72 17.02 3.32
N TYR A 95 -4.13 18.24 2.98
CA TYR A 95 -4.51 18.62 1.61
C TYR A 95 -3.37 18.37 0.61
N VAL A 96 -2.16 18.84 0.90
CA VAL A 96 -0.99 18.70 0.00
C VAL A 96 -0.59 17.25 -0.18
N LEU A 97 -0.55 16.46 0.90
CA LEU A 97 -0.24 15.04 0.82
C LEU A 97 -1.29 14.29 -0.01
N ARG A 98 -2.57 14.68 0.08
CA ARG A 98 -3.62 14.14 -0.78
C ARG A 98 -3.37 14.50 -2.24
N GLN A 99 -3.07 15.75 -2.56
CA GLN A 99 -2.78 16.15 -3.95
C GLN A 99 -1.60 15.36 -4.52
N LEU A 100 -0.52 15.21 -3.75
CA LEU A 100 0.66 14.42 -4.13
C LEU A 100 0.32 12.95 -4.40
N ALA A 101 -0.49 12.32 -3.55
CA ALA A 101 -0.92 10.94 -3.74
C ALA A 101 -1.78 10.81 -5.02
N ILE A 102 -2.75 11.70 -5.22
CA ILE A 102 -3.62 11.67 -6.41
C ILE A 102 -2.84 11.91 -7.70
N ASP A 103 -1.83 12.79 -7.69
CA ASP A 103 -0.97 13.03 -8.86
C ASP A 103 -0.26 11.73 -9.30
N GLU A 104 0.25 10.94 -8.36
CA GLU A 104 0.86 9.64 -8.64
C GLU A 104 -0.15 8.58 -9.08
N ILE A 105 -1.34 8.55 -8.47
CA ILE A 105 -2.42 7.65 -8.84
C ILE A 105 -2.82 7.88 -10.30
N TYR A 106 -2.91 9.15 -10.72
CA TYR A 106 -3.22 9.52 -12.09
C TYR A 106 -2.06 9.29 -13.05
N ALA A 107 -0.81 9.39 -12.60
CA ALA A 107 0.35 9.09 -13.43
C ALA A 107 0.53 7.59 -13.68
N LYS A 108 0.15 6.73 -12.72
CA LYS A 108 0.33 5.27 -12.80
C LYS A 108 -0.94 4.51 -12.37
N PRO A 109 -2.08 4.67 -13.08
CA PRO A 109 -3.37 4.13 -12.65
C PRO A 109 -3.39 2.61 -12.50
N LEU A 110 -2.60 1.89 -13.29
CA LEU A 110 -2.45 0.43 -13.17
C LEU A 110 -1.87 0.02 -11.80
N ASN A 111 -1.02 0.82 -11.15
CA ASN A 111 -0.47 0.43 -9.85
C ASN A 111 -1.47 0.60 -8.69
N TYR A 112 -2.60 1.28 -8.93
CA TYR A 112 -3.59 1.67 -7.93
C TYR A 112 -5.01 1.40 -8.40
N ARG A 113 -5.22 0.26 -9.08
CA ARG A 113 -6.51 -0.14 -9.69
C ARG A 113 -7.68 -0.10 -8.71
N ASP A 114 -7.45 -0.51 -7.47
CA ASP A 114 -8.45 -0.58 -6.42
C ASP A 114 -9.04 0.79 -6.04
N ILE A 115 -8.32 1.88 -6.32
CA ILE A 115 -8.82 3.24 -6.12
C ILE A 115 -9.95 3.58 -7.09
N PHE A 116 -9.93 3.01 -8.29
CA PHE A 116 -10.92 3.30 -9.34
C PHE A 116 -12.13 2.36 -9.30
N ALA A 117 -12.12 1.34 -8.44
CA ALA A 117 -13.12 0.27 -8.45
C ALA A 117 -14.55 0.75 -8.14
N GLU A 118 -14.70 1.81 -7.35
CA GLU A 118 -15.99 2.37 -6.92
C GLU A 118 -16.44 3.59 -7.73
N PHE A 119 -15.70 3.97 -8.79
CA PHE A 119 -15.97 5.19 -9.53
C PHE A 119 -16.37 4.92 -10.98
N ASP A 120 -17.39 5.65 -11.44
CA ASP A 120 -17.84 5.61 -12.84
C ASP A 120 -16.87 6.35 -13.76
N ARG A 121 -16.86 5.97 -15.04
CA ARG A 121 -16.03 6.59 -16.10
C ARG A 121 -16.22 8.11 -16.20
N ASP A 122 -17.43 8.58 -15.94
CA ASP A 122 -17.79 10.00 -16.01
C ASP A 122 -17.42 10.79 -14.75
N THR A 123 -16.83 10.14 -13.75
CA THR A 123 -16.39 10.80 -12.52
C THR A 123 -15.34 11.88 -12.83
N PRO A 124 -15.56 13.14 -12.40
CA PRO A 124 -14.58 14.21 -12.61
C PRO A 124 -13.27 13.94 -11.87
N LYS A 125 -12.12 14.24 -12.49
CA LYS A 125 -10.79 14.12 -11.85
C LYS A 125 -10.65 14.99 -10.59
N SER A 126 -11.45 16.04 -10.45
CA SER A 126 -11.44 16.89 -9.27
C SER A 126 -12.00 16.18 -8.03
N LEU A 127 -12.87 15.17 -8.19
CA LEU A 127 -13.54 14.51 -7.06
C LEU A 127 -12.52 13.85 -6.12
N LEU A 128 -11.56 13.07 -6.65
CA LEU A 128 -10.57 12.40 -5.81
C LEU A 128 -9.65 13.37 -5.07
N ARG A 129 -9.55 14.62 -5.52
CA ARG A 129 -8.76 15.68 -4.86
C ARG A 129 -9.50 16.32 -3.69
N GLN A 130 -10.81 16.13 -3.57
CA GLN A 130 -11.61 16.72 -2.49
C GLN A 130 -11.37 15.99 -1.16
N PRO A 131 -11.15 16.71 -0.04
CA PRO A 131 -10.92 16.08 1.26
C PRO A 131 -12.02 15.11 1.71
N SER A 132 -13.28 15.42 1.37
CA SER A 132 -14.46 14.64 1.73
C SER A 132 -14.59 13.31 1.00
N THR A 133 -13.88 13.12 -0.11
CA THR A 133 -13.99 11.88 -0.88
C THR A 133 -13.22 10.77 -0.16
N PRO A 134 -13.88 9.66 0.23
CA PRO A 134 -13.21 8.54 0.86
C PRO A 134 -12.24 7.90 -0.15
N LEU A 135 -11.09 7.46 0.34
CA LEU A 135 -10.10 6.73 -0.45
C LEU A 135 -9.71 5.45 0.30
N PRO A 136 -9.43 4.36 -0.42
CA PRO A 136 -8.94 3.14 0.20
C PRO A 136 -7.55 3.37 0.82
N ALA A 137 -7.16 2.48 1.76
CA ALA A 137 -5.87 2.56 2.45
C ALA A 137 -4.67 2.54 1.49
N SER A 138 -4.82 1.91 0.31
CA SER A 138 -3.85 1.87 -0.77
C SER A 138 -3.46 3.24 -1.34
N ALA A 139 -4.28 4.28 -1.16
CA ALA A 139 -3.90 5.64 -1.53
C ALA A 139 -2.64 6.11 -0.77
N LEU A 140 -2.41 5.60 0.45
CA LEU A 140 -1.17 5.85 1.19
C LEU A 140 0.04 5.16 0.57
N ARG A 141 -0.14 4.10 -0.23
CA ARG A 141 0.95 3.49 -1.01
C ARG A 141 1.44 4.45 -2.09
N ALA A 142 0.53 5.14 -2.78
CA ALA A 142 0.90 6.18 -3.73
C ALA A 142 1.68 7.29 -3.02
N LEU A 143 1.21 7.72 -1.85
CA LEU A 143 1.91 8.70 -1.04
C LEU A 143 3.34 8.24 -0.69
N SER A 144 3.52 6.99 -0.23
CA SER A 144 4.84 6.47 0.14
C SER A 144 5.83 6.45 -1.02
N HIS A 145 5.38 6.12 -2.24
CA HIS A 145 6.22 6.19 -3.44
C HIS A 145 6.62 7.63 -3.75
N VAL A 146 5.66 8.57 -3.71
CA VAL A 146 5.88 9.97 -4.08
C VAL A 146 6.87 10.67 -3.16
N ILE A 147 6.76 10.45 -1.85
CA ILE A 147 7.62 11.10 -0.85
C ILE A 147 8.85 10.25 -0.51
N GLY A 148 8.91 8.99 -0.98
CA GLY A 148 10.01 8.07 -0.71
C GLY A 148 10.18 7.73 0.79
N THR A 149 9.08 7.73 1.56
CA THR A 149 9.07 7.42 2.99
C THR A 149 8.16 6.23 3.24
N ASN A 150 8.65 5.25 4.00
CA ASN A 150 7.88 4.05 4.32
C ASN A 150 6.66 4.41 5.19
N ILE A 151 5.51 3.82 4.88
CA ILE A 151 4.28 3.96 5.66
C ILE A 151 3.88 2.59 6.17
N THR A 152 3.89 2.40 7.49
CA THR A 152 3.42 1.18 8.14
C THR A 152 1.97 1.36 8.60
N LEU A 153 1.07 0.53 8.10
CA LEU A 153 -0.29 0.41 8.61
C LEU A 153 -0.38 -0.75 9.62
N SER A 154 -0.82 -0.44 10.83
CA SER A 154 -1.14 -1.41 11.87
C SER A 154 -2.65 -1.57 11.93
N VAL A 155 -3.19 -2.56 11.23
CA VAL A 155 -4.62 -2.83 11.18
C VAL A 155 -5.05 -3.61 12.42
N VAL A 156 -6.03 -3.07 13.15
CA VAL A 156 -6.65 -3.71 14.31
C VAL A 156 -8.00 -4.26 13.92
N GLU A 157 -8.11 -5.58 13.89
CA GLU A 157 -9.36 -6.29 13.62
C GLU A 157 -10.00 -6.75 14.94
N ASN A 158 -11.32 -6.64 15.06
CA ASN A 158 -12.03 -7.03 16.27
C ASN A 158 -11.94 -8.54 16.47
N GLY A 159 -11.69 -8.98 17.71
CA GLY A 159 -11.51 -10.39 18.07
C GLY A 159 -10.16 -11.00 17.71
N LYS A 160 -9.22 -10.25 17.11
CA LYS A 160 -7.85 -10.71 16.85
C LYS A 160 -6.86 -10.01 17.77
N GLU A 161 -6.10 -10.78 18.54
CA GLU A 161 -5.02 -10.24 19.39
C GLU A 161 -3.83 -9.73 18.56
N LEU A 162 -3.56 -10.40 17.42
CA LEU A 162 -2.48 -10.03 16.50
C LEU A 162 -2.95 -8.99 15.49
N ARG A 163 -2.19 -7.89 15.42
CA ARG A 163 -2.42 -6.82 14.44
C ARG A 163 -1.83 -7.22 13.10
N LYS A 164 -2.60 -7.07 12.03
CA LYS A 164 -2.08 -7.20 10.67
C LYS A 164 -1.22 -5.97 10.37
N ARG A 165 0.03 -6.20 9.98
CA ARG A 165 0.96 -5.13 9.59
C ARG A 165 1.08 -5.08 8.07
N GLU A 166 0.77 -3.95 7.48
CA GLU A 166 1.05 -3.67 6.07
C GLU A 166 2.14 -2.60 5.99
N VAL A 167 3.15 -2.82 5.15
CA VAL A 167 4.24 -1.86 4.96
C VAL A 167 4.23 -1.44 3.50
N TYR A 168 4.06 -0.15 3.28
CA TYR A 168 4.24 0.47 1.96
C TYR A 168 5.64 1.07 1.92
N VAL A 169 6.46 0.54 1.01
CA VAL A 169 7.87 0.90 0.86
C VAL A 169 7.95 2.00 -0.19
N GLY A 170 8.68 3.09 0.10
CA GLY A 170 8.94 4.11 -0.92
C GLY A 170 9.99 3.66 -1.93
N ASP A 171 10.01 4.25 -3.13
CA ASP A 171 10.92 3.90 -4.24
C ASP A 171 12.43 4.12 -3.95
N ASN A 172 12.76 4.56 -2.74
CA ASN A 172 14.14 4.77 -2.33
C ASN A 172 14.77 3.41 -1.96
N LEU A 173 15.85 3.02 -2.66
CA LEU A 173 16.65 1.78 -2.56
C LEU A 173 17.09 1.33 -1.14
N ASN A 174 16.73 2.03 -0.08
CA ASN A 174 17.01 1.70 1.31
C ASN A 174 15.73 1.36 2.07
N SER A 175 15.25 0.12 1.89
CA SER A 175 14.08 -0.46 2.58
C SER A 175 14.20 -0.46 4.12
N ALA A 176 15.41 -0.27 4.65
CA ALA A 176 15.71 -0.26 6.09
C ALA A 176 15.45 1.09 6.80
N LYS A 177 15.03 2.16 6.10
CA LYS A 177 14.83 3.46 6.77
C LYS A 177 13.53 3.46 7.60
N PRO A 178 13.57 3.99 8.84
CA PRO A 178 12.38 4.14 9.66
C PRO A 178 11.41 5.11 8.98
N GLY A 179 10.14 4.73 8.93
CA GLY A 179 9.07 5.53 8.33
C GLY A 179 8.04 5.99 9.36
N ILE A 180 6.86 6.36 8.87
CA ILE A 180 5.71 6.69 9.72
C ILE A 180 4.89 5.42 10.01
N THR A 181 4.19 5.42 11.15
CA THR A 181 3.26 4.34 11.51
C THR A 181 1.88 4.93 11.77
N ILE A 182 0.85 4.30 11.20
CA ILE A 182 -0.55 4.67 11.34
C ILE A 182 -1.33 3.43 11.76
N GLN A 183 -2.11 3.53 12.83
CA GLN A 183 -3.04 2.48 13.20
C GLN A 183 -4.35 2.68 12.44
N VAL A 184 -4.84 1.60 11.83
CA VAL A 184 -6.14 1.57 11.16
C VAL A 184 -7.09 0.77 12.04
N GLN A 185 -8.18 1.40 12.46
CA GLN A 185 -9.25 0.75 13.23
C GLN A 185 -10.47 0.50 12.35
N GLN A 186 -11.49 -0.14 12.93
CA GLN A 186 -12.78 -0.33 12.28
C GLN A 186 -13.37 1.00 11.78
N ASN A 187 -14.17 0.93 10.71
CA ASN A 187 -14.76 2.07 10.01
C ASN A 187 -13.74 3.00 9.33
N ASN A 188 -12.60 2.46 8.89
CA ASN A 188 -11.54 3.22 8.18
C ASN A 188 -11.08 4.46 8.95
N ARG A 189 -10.94 4.36 10.28
CA ARG A 189 -10.41 5.45 11.11
C ARG A 189 -8.90 5.30 11.28
N TYR A 190 -8.18 6.38 11.05
CA TYR A 190 -6.73 6.42 11.04
C TYR A 190 -6.16 7.19 12.23
N PHE A 191 -5.23 6.57 12.95
CA PHE A 191 -4.62 7.11 14.17
C PHE A 191 -3.09 7.14 14.02
N PRO A 192 -2.45 8.32 13.94
CA PRO A 192 -1.01 8.42 13.81
C PRO A 192 -0.29 7.98 15.07
N ALA A 193 0.83 7.27 14.90
CA ALA A 193 1.79 7.02 15.96
C ALA A 193 2.72 8.23 16.13
N VAL A 194 2.64 8.89 17.28
CA VAL A 194 3.51 10.03 17.60
C VAL A 194 4.36 9.75 18.84
N LYS A 195 5.52 10.41 18.93
CA LYS A 195 6.31 10.44 20.17
C LYS A 195 5.94 11.62 21.06
N ASN A 196 5.68 12.79 20.47
CA ASN A 196 5.35 14.00 21.23
C ASN A 196 3.84 14.29 21.18
N LYS A 197 3.05 13.66 22.06
CA LYS A 197 1.58 13.86 22.09
C LYS A 197 1.19 15.30 22.36
N ALA A 198 1.93 15.99 23.23
CA ALA A 198 1.62 17.34 23.69
C ALA A 198 1.52 18.32 22.51
N ASP A 199 2.33 18.11 21.47
CA ASP A 199 2.31 18.91 20.25
C ASP A 199 1.00 18.80 19.46
N PHE A 200 0.20 17.75 19.64
CA PHE A 200 -0.95 17.46 18.77
C PHE A 200 -2.29 17.37 19.52
N VAL A 201 -2.33 17.71 20.81
CA VAL A 201 -3.53 17.56 21.67
C VAL A 201 -4.75 18.25 21.07
N TYR A 202 -4.57 19.41 20.44
CA TYR A 202 -5.65 20.23 19.89
C TYR A 202 -5.95 19.97 18.40
N VAL A 203 -5.23 19.05 17.76
CA VAL A 203 -5.43 18.71 16.35
C VAL A 203 -6.67 17.83 16.22
N GLY A 204 -7.61 18.23 15.35
CA GLY A 204 -8.89 17.56 15.17
C GLY A 204 -9.93 17.83 16.27
N GLN A 205 -9.63 18.71 17.24
CA GLN A 205 -10.56 19.12 18.30
C GLN A 205 -11.05 20.56 18.16
N LEU A 206 -10.26 21.43 17.54
CA LEU A 206 -10.59 22.84 17.34
C LEU A 206 -11.23 23.03 15.96
N ALA A 207 -12.26 23.89 15.90
CA ALA A 207 -12.73 24.42 14.62
C ALA A 207 -11.66 25.35 14.05
N VAL A 208 -10.96 24.88 13.03
CA VAL A 208 -9.96 25.67 12.31
C VAL A 208 -10.57 26.15 11.01
N SER A 209 -10.30 27.40 10.64
CA SER A 209 -10.56 27.91 9.29
C SER A 209 -9.23 27.97 8.54
N PRO A 210 -8.76 26.86 7.94
CA PRO A 210 -7.51 26.87 7.20
C PRO A 210 -7.61 27.82 6.00
N PRO A 211 -6.47 28.36 5.53
CA PRO A 211 -6.45 29.11 4.27
C PRO A 211 -7.04 28.26 3.15
N LYS A 212 -7.78 28.89 2.24
CA LYS A 212 -8.23 28.20 1.03
C LYS A 212 -7.02 27.92 0.14
N PRO A 213 -6.87 26.70 -0.38
CA PRO A 213 -5.80 26.40 -1.32
C PRO A 213 -6.00 27.19 -2.60
N VAL A 214 -4.91 27.63 -3.21
CA VAL A 214 -4.93 28.11 -4.59
C VAL A 214 -5.14 26.90 -5.51
N GLU A 215 -6.21 26.91 -6.29
CA GLU A 215 -6.50 25.88 -7.29
C GLU A 215 -5.80 26.22 -8.60
N SER A 216 -5.23 25.21 -9.27
CA SER A 216 -4.68 25.40 -10.61
C SER A 216 -5.82 25.62 -11.61
N SER A 217 -5.77 26.72 -12.35
CA SER A 217 -6.74 27.11 -13.40
C SER A 217 -6.89 26.12 -14.56
N ASN A 218 -6.09 25.04 -14.60
CA ASN A 218 -5.93 24.19 -15.78
C ASN A 218 -6.84 22.95 -15.81
N THR A 219 -7.55 22.64 -14.73
CA THR A 219 -8.59 21.61 -14.75
C THR A 219 -9.91 22.27 -15.09
N SER A 220 -10.17 22.48 -16.38
CA SER A 220 -11.56 22.60 -16.82
C SER A 220 -12.27 21.36 -16.28
N GLY A 221 -13.33 21.51 -15.48
CA GLY A 221 -14.03 20.41 -14.79
C GLY A 221 -14.69 19.37 -15.71
N LYS A 222 -14.24 19.30 -16.97
CA LYS A 222 -14.61 18.37 -18.02
C LYS A 222 -13.69 17.14 -18.08
N ASP A 223 -12.52 17.18 -17.45
CA ASP A 223 -11.62 16.03 -17.43
C ASP A 223 -12.16 14.95 -16.48
N THR A 224 -12.54 13.80 -17.04
CA THR A 224 -13.02 12.63 -16.30
C THR A 224 -11.93 11.58 -16.13
N ILE A 225 -12.17 10.58 -15.28
CA ILE A 225 -11.27 9.44 -15.09
C ILE A 225 -11.42 8.36 -16.19
N ALA A 226 -12.21 8.60 -17.24
CA ALA A 226 -12.54 7.62 -18.28
C ALA A 226 -11.31 6.92 -18.87
N ASP A 227 -10.28 7.67 -19.27
CA ASP A 227 -9.05 7.10 -19.86
C ASP A 227 -8.35 6.11 -18.91
N MET A 228 -8.38 6.38 -17.60
CA MET A 228 -7.75 5.53 -16.59
C MET A 228 -8.57 4.26 -16.38
N VAL A 229 -9.90 4.39 -16.31
CA VAL A 229 -10.81 3.24 -16.18
C VAL A 229 -10.72 2.34 -17.43
N ASP A 230 -10.68 2.93 -18.62
CA ASP A 230 -10.55 2.19 -19.88
C ASP A 230 -9.21 1.47 -20.00
N LEU A 231 -8.13 2.13 -19.58
CA LEU A 231 -6.80 1.53 -19.51
C LEU A 231 -6.78 0.34 -18.55
N ILE A 232 -7.39 0.48 -17.37
CA ILE A 232 -7.49 -0.59 -16.37
C ILE A 232 -8.34 -1.76 -16.92
N ALA A 233 -9.48 -1.48 -17.56
CA ALA A 233 -10.35 -2.50 -18.12
C ALA A 233 -9.65 -3.30 -19.25
N SER A 234 -8.95 -2.60 -20.14
CA SER A 234 -8.18 -3.22 -21.22
C SER A 234 -7.06 -4.12 -20.68
N ASP A 235 -6.36 -3.66 -19.64
CA ASP A 235 -5.31 -4.44 -19.01
C ASP A 235 -5.86 -5.65 -18.23
N ASN A 236 -6.94 -5.47 -17.45
CA ASN A 236 -7.62 -6.56 -16.75
C ASN A 236 -8.08 -7.67 -17.72
N LYS A 237 -8.58 -7.30 -18.90
CA LYS A 237 -8.95 -8.28 -19.94
C LYS A 237 -7.74 -9.09 -20.43
N LYS A 238 -6.59 -8.44 -20.64
CA LYS A 238 -5.33 -9.12 -21.02
C LYS A 238 -4.86 -10.05 -19.91
N LEU A 239 -4.83 -9.58 -18.67
CA LEU A 239 -4.45 -10.38 -17.50
C LEU A 239 -5.34 -11.62 -17.36
N LEU A 240 -6.66 -11.48 -17.53
CA LEU A 240 -7.59 -12.60 -17.47
C LEU A 240 -7.37 -13.61 -18.59
N GLN A 241 -7.07 -13.14 -19.81
CA GLN A 241 -6.75 -14.03 -20.93
C GLN A 241 -5.47 -14.84 -20.66
N THR A 242 -4.41 -14.18 -20.19
CA THR A 242 -3.16 -14.84 -19.80
C THR A 242 -3.38 -15.83 -18.67
N TYR A 243 -4.18 -15.46 -17.66
CA TYR A 243 -4.56 -16.35 -16.57
C TYR A 243 -5.28 -17.60 -17.06
N LYS A 244 -6.32 -17.44 -17.89
CA LYS A 244 -7.08 -18.57 -18.45
C LYS A 244 -6.19 -19.50 -19.28
N GLN A 245 -5.26 -18.93 -20.07
CA GLN A 245 -4.31 -19.70 -20.86
C GLN A 245 -3.38 -20.53 -19.96
N TRP A 246 -2.74 -19.92 -18.96
CA TRP A 246 -1.83 -20.63 -18.06
C TRP A 246 -2.53 -21.67 -17.19
N HIS A 247 -3.71 -21.33 -16.68
CA HIS A 247 -4.54 -22.25 -15.91
C HIS A 247 -4.85 -23.51 -16.74
N GLN A 248 -5.28 -23.33 -17.99
CA GLN A 248 -5.56 -24.45 -18.89
C GLN A 248 -4.31 -25.25 -19.26
N ASN A 249 -3.16 -24.59 -19.46
CA ASN A 249 -1.89 -25.26 -19.73
C ASN A 249 -1.49 -26.19 -18.57
N PHE A 250 -1.50 -25.72 -17.33
CA PHE A 250 -1.18 -26.56 -16.17
C PHE A 250 -2.12 -27.76 -16.02
N LEU A 251 -3.43 -27.55 -16.20
CA LEU A 251 -4.40 -28.64 -16.17
C LEU A 251 -4.17 -29.66 -17.29
N THR A 252 -3.73 -29.21 -18.47
CA THR A 252 -3.44 -30.09 -19.61
C THR A 252 -2.17 -30.90 -19.35
N MET A 253 -1.10 -30.28 -18.85
CA MET A 253 0.14 -30.96 -18.45
C MET A 253 -0.11 -32.03 -17.38
N LEU A 254 -1.01 -31.75 -16.41
CA LEU A 254 -1.42 -32.73 -15.39
C LEU A 254 -2.18 -33.91 -16.00
N LYS A 255 -3.10 -33.65 -16.94
CA LYS A 255 -3.88 -34.69 -17.63
C LYS A 255 -3.02 -35.59 -18.51
N LEU A 256 -2.02 -35.01 -19.17
CA LEU A 256 -1.07 -35.73 -20.02
C LEU A 256 0.04 -36.44 -19.22
N GLY A 257 0.12 -36.20 -17.90
CA GLY A 257 1.15 -36.76 -17.05
C GLY A 257 2.55 -36.15 -17.23
N GLU A 258 2.65 -35.02 -17.94
CA GLU A 258 3.89 -34.26 -18.13
C GLU A 258 4.39 -33.64 -16.81
N ILE A 259 3.46 -33.32 -15.92
CA ILE A 259 3.73 -32.86 -14.57
C ILE A 259 2.89 -33.65 -13.57
N THR A 260 3.48 -33.96 -12.40
CA THR A 260 2.77 -34.64 -11.30
C THR A 260 2.26 -33.61 -10.28
N THR A 261 1.23 -33.97 -9.52
CA THR A 261 0.73 -33.14 -8.39
C THR A 261 1.85 -32.80 -7.41
N GLN A 262 2.75 -33.74 -7.11
CA GLN A 262 3.89 -33.48 -6.22
C GLN A 262 4.84 -32.40 -6.79
N ARG A 263 5.03 -32.37 -8.11
CA ARG A 263 5.84 -31.34 -8.75
C ARG A 263 5.15 -29.99 -8.74
N MET A 264 3.83 -29.92 -8.94
CA MET A 264 3.04 -28.70 -8.77
C MET A 264 3.15 -28.13 -7.35
N ILE A 265 3.08 -28.99 -6.32
CA ILE A 265 3.28 -28.58 -4.92
C ILE A 265 4.69 -28.01 -4.72
N ASN A 266 5.72 -28.65 -5.28
CA ASN A 266 7.09 -28.15 -5.17
C ASN A 266 7.28 -26.79 -5.86
N LEU A 267 6.65 -26.58 -7.02
CA LEU A 267 6.65 -25.26 -7.68
C LEU A 267 5.93 -24.22 -6.83
N TYR A 268 4.76 -24.57 -6.30
CA TYR A 268 3.98 -23.69 -5.42
C TYR A 268 4.80 -23.24 -4.20
N ILE A 269 5.48 -24.16 -3.51
CA ILE A 269 6.30 -23.84 -2.34
C ILE A 269 7.51 -22.99 -2.74
N LYS A 270 8.16 -23.33 -3.86
CA LYS A 270 9.39 -22.65 -4.31
C LYS A 270 9.14 -21.21 -4.77
N PHE A 271 8.05 -21.01 -5.49
CA PHE A 271 7.70 -19.72 -6.09
C PHE A 271 6.65 -18.96 -5.28
N LEU A 272 6.37 -19.40 -4.05
CA LEU A 272 5.47 -18.70 -3.15
C LEU A 272 5.96 -17.24 -3.01
N PRO A 273 5.18 -16.25 -3.48
CA PRO A 273 5.65 -14.87 -3.52
C PRO A 273 5.90 -14.35 -2.10
N SER A 274 7.12 -13.93 -1.81
CA SER A 274 7.48 -13.27 -0.54
C SER A 274 7.01 -11.82 -0.47
N GLU A 275 6.70 -11.22 -1.62
CA GLU A 275 6.27 -9.83 -1.77
C GLU A 275 4.86 -9.73 -2.36
N LYS A 276 4.07 -8.77 -1.87
CA LYS A 276 2.78 -8.41 -2.48
C LYS A 276 3.06 -7.71 -3.81
N GLY A 277 2.93 -8.43 -4.92
CA GLY A 277 3.06 -7.85 -6.26
C GLY A 277 1.93 -6.89 -6.63
N LEU A 278 1.76 -6.64 -7.93
CA LEU A 278 0.75 -5.74 -8.52
C LEU A 278 -0.69 -6.01 -8.01
N VAL A 279 -0.94 -7.25 -7.59
CA VAL A 279 -2.20 -7.79 -7.08
C VAL A 279 -1.94 -8.41 -5.70
N VAL A 280 -2.69 -7.98 -4.67
CA VAL A 280 -2.46 -8.38 -3.27
C VAL A 280 -2.82 -9.84 -3.01
N ASP A 281 -3.87 -10.34 -3.66
CA ASP A 281 -4.28 -11.73 -3.68
C ASP A 281 -4.68 -12.07 -5.13
N SER A 282 -3.80 -12.80 -5.82
CA SER A 282 -4.03 -13.16 -7.22
C SER A 282 -5.27 -14.02 -7.40
N THR A 283 -5.57 -14.90 -6.46
CA THR A 283 -6.71 -15.81 -6.55
C THR A 283 -8.02 -15.03 -6.41
N GLU A 284 -8.14 -14.19 -5.38
CA GLU A 284 -9.31 -13.32 -5.21
C GLU A 284 -9.50 -12.37 -6.40
N PHE A 285 -8.42 -11.81 -6.93
CA PHE A 285 -8.46 -10.90 -8.07
C PHE A 285 -8.97 -11.56 -9.34
N PHE A 286 -8.42 -12.73 -9.71
CA PHE A 286 -8.86 -13.43 -10.92
C PHE A 286 -10.26 -14.02 -10.77
N SER A 287 -10.67 -14.41 -9.56
CA SER A 287 -12.07 -14.79 -9.27
C SER A 287 -13.03 -13.63 -9.56
N ARG A 288 -12.76 -12.43 -9.04
CA ARG A 288 -13.58 -11.23 -9.33
C ARG A 288 -13.62 -10.87 -10.82
N LEU A 289 -12.47 -10.94 -11.50
CA LEU A 289 -12.42 -10.69 -12.94
C LEU A 289 -13.17 -11.74 -13.76
N SER A 290 -13.33 -12.96 -13.24
CA SER A 290 -14.10 -14.02 -13.90
C SER A 290 -15.59 -13.96 -13.61
N GLU A 291 -16.00 -13.38 -12.47
CA GLU A 291 -17.39 -13.20 -12.06
C GLU A 291 -18.19 -12.23 -12.95
N ASP A 292 -17.51 -11.26 -13.59
CA ASP A 292 -18.09 -10.41 -14.65
C ASP A 292 -18.41 -11.20 -15.95
N SER A 293 -18.12 -12.51 -15.98
CA SER A 293 -18.63 -13.46 -16.98
C SER A 293 -19.41 -14.58 -16.29
N ASP A 294 -20.68 -14.32 -15.95
CA ASP A 294 -21.73 -15.30 -15.62
C ASP A 294 -21.23 -16.61 -14.94
N LYS A 295 -20.79 -16.46 -13.68
CA LYS A 295 -20.92 -17.39 -12.53
C LYS A 295 -19.73 -17.21 -11.59
N PRO A 296 -19.96 -17.16 -10.27
CA PRO A 296 -18.87 -17.20 -9.31
C PRO A 296 -18.17 -18.54 -9.40
N VAL A 297 -16.85 -18.50 -9.61
CA VAL A 297 -15.99 -19.66 -9.32
C VAL A 297 -15.88 -19.72 -7.80
N ILE A 298 -16.99 -20.07 -7.15
CA ILE A 298 -16.95 -20.66 -5.83
C ILE A 298 -16.24 -21.98 -6.06
N PRO A 299 -15.05 -22.22 -5.50
CA PRO A 299 -14.53 -23.57 -5.44
C PRO A 299 -15.59 -24.37 -4.69
N ASP A 300 -16.27 -25.26 -5.40
CA ASP A 300 -17.19 -26.20 -4.80
C ASP A 300 -16.37 -27.02 -3.81
N HIS A 301 -16.42 -26.64 -2.53
CA HIS A 301 -15.75 -27.31 -1.42
C HIS A 301 -16.51 -28.60 -1.06
N SER A 302 -16.85 -29.39 -2.07
CA SER A 302 -17.48 -30.69 -1.94
C SER A 302 -16.61 -31.75 -2.64
N GLY A 303 -15.46 -32.04 -2.03
CA GLY A 303 -14.72 -33.27 -2.32
C GLY A 303 -13.23 -33.17 -2.01
N GLU A 304 -12.74 -34.05 -1.13
CA GLU A 304 -11.32 -34.44 -1.03
C GLU A 304 -10.86 -35.19 -2.30
N ASN A 305 -11.07 -34.61 -3.47
CA ASN A 305 -10.62 -35.16 -4.74
C ASN A 305 -9.30 -34.51 -5.15
N LYS A 306 -8.35 -35.32 -5.62
CA LYS A 306 -7.06 -34.88 -6.20
C LYS A 306 -7.25 -33.80 -7.28
N ASP A 307 -8.40 -33.79 -7.94
CA ASP A 307 -8.79 -32.78 -8.92
C ASP A 307 -8.98 -31.39 -8.31
N GLY A 308 -9.51 -31.27 -7.09
CA GLY A 308 -9.67 -29.98 -6.40
C GLY A 308 -8.33 -29.36 -6.01
N VAL A 309 -7.39 -30.18 -5.52
CA VAL A 309 -6.03 -29.72 -5.18
C VAL A 309 -5.28 -29.27 -6.43
N ASN A 310 -5.38 -30.03 -7.52
CA ASN A 310 -4.76 -29.69 -8.81
C ASN A 310 -5.33 -28.38 -9.38
N GLN A 311 -6.64 -28.14 -9.27
CA GLN A 311 -7.27 -26.89 -9.69
C GLN A 311 -6.77 -25.69 -8.87
N LEU A 312 -6.65 -25.83 -7.55
CA LEU A 312 -6.15 -24.76 -6.68
C LEU A 312 -4.68 -24.43 -6.99
N LEU A 313 -3.83 -25.44 -7.18
CA LEU A 313 -2.43 -25.24 -7.55
C LEU A 313 -2.27 -24.59 -8.93
N ALA A 314 -3.05 -25.04 -9.92
CA ALA A 314 -3.05 -24.45 -11.26
C ALA A 314 -3.52 -22.98 -11.21
N SER A 315 -4.56 -22.69 -10.42
CA SER A 315 -5.09 -21.33 -10.23
C SER A 315 -4.05 -20.40 -9.58
N ALA A 316 -3.39 -20.86 -8.52
CA ALA A 316 -2.36 -20.07 -7.84
C ALA A 316 -1.16 -19.76 -8.75
N LEU A 317 -0.59 -20.76 -9.42
CA LEU A 317 0.57 -20.58 -10.31
C LEU A 317 0.23 -19.71 -11.52
N ALA A 318 -0.92 -19.95 -12.17
CA ALA A 318 -1.40 -19.12 -13.27
C ALA A 318 -1.64 -17.67 -12.82
N GLY A 319 -2.16 -17.48 -11.60
CA GLY A 319 -2.34 -16.18 -10.98
C GLY A 319 -1.03 -15.43 -10.81
N TRP A 320 0.00 -16.08 -10.25
CA TRP A 320 1.31 -15.45 -10.02
C TRP A 320 2.04 -15.11 -11.32
N ILE A 321 1.98 -15.99 -12.32
CA ILE A 321 2.54 -15.71 -13.65
C ILE A 321 1.84 -14.50 -14.27
N SER A 322 0.50 -14.51 -14.26
CA SER A 322 -0.28 -13.46 -14.91
C SER A 322 -0.12 -12.11 -14.22
N ALA A 323 -0.01 -12.11 -12.87
CA ALA A 323 0.28 -10.92 -12.08
C ALA A 323 1.76 -10.49 -12.12
N ARG A 324 2.61 -11.18 -12.90
CA ARG A 324 4.07 -10.96 -13.00
C ARG A 324 4.79 -11.05 -11.65
N GLN A 325 4.27 -11.84 -10.73
CA GLN A 325 4.90 -12.15 -9.44
C GLN A 325 5.96 -13.25 -9.59
N VAL A 326 5.84 -14.06 -10.63
CA VAL A 326 6.78 -15.14 -10.96
C VAL A 326 7.15 -15.02 -12.43
N ASP A 327 8.45 -15.12 -12.70
CA ASP A 327 8.98 -15.20 -14.05
C ASP A 327 8.67 -16.59 -14.65
N VAL A 328 8.06 -16.58 -15.83
CA VAL A 328 7.68 -17.80 -16.56
C VAL A 328 8.92 -18.62 -16.88
N ASP A 329 9.99 -17.98 -17.35
CA ASP A 329 11.18 -18.69 -17.81
C ASP A 329 11.86 -19.40 -16.64
N GLN A 330 11.95 -18.74 -15.47
CA GLN A 330 12.47 -19.37 -14.26
C GLN A 330 11.62 -20.55 -13.78
N LEU A 331 10.29 -20.45 -13.92
CA LEU A 331 9.38 -21.52 -13.55
C LEU A 331 9.54 -22.73 -14.47
N PHE A 332 9.70 -22.51 -15.78
CA PHE A 332 9.92 -23.56 -16.78
C PHE A 332 11.32 -24.17 -16.71
N ASP A 333 12.36 -23.37 -16.47
CA ASP A 333 13.71 -23.88 -16.17
C ASP A 333 13.66 -24.84 -14.97
N HIS A 334 12.85 -24.54 -13.96
CA HIS A 334 12.64 -25.45 -12.84
C HIS A 334 11.76 -26.65 -13.15
N LEU A 335 10.91 -26.60 -14.18
CA LEU A 335 10.21 -27.78 -14.68
C LEU A 335 11.14 -28.72 -15.45
N GLU A 336 12.00 -28.16 -16.30
CA GLU A 336 12.89 -28.90 -17.19
C GLU A 336 14.13 -29.47 -16.48
N ASN A 337 14.63 -28.77 -15.45
CA ASN A 337 15.69 -29.28 -14.59
C ASN A 337 15.18 -30.45 -13.74
N ARG A 338 15.19 -31.64 -14.37
CA ARG A 338 15.05 -32.94 -13.70
C ARG A 338 16.13 -33.02 -12.63
N PRO A 339 15.81 -33.25 -11.34
CA PRO A 339 16.82 -33.79 -10.46
C PRO A 339 17.26 -35.12 -11.08
N SER A 340 18.51 -35.17 -11.52
CA SER A 340 19.16 -36.41 -11.91
C SER A 340 18.95 -37.38 -10.76
N SER A 341 18.32 -38.52 -11.07
CA SER A 341 18.23 -39.65 -10.16
C SER A 341 19.61 -39.86 -9.57
N VAL A 342 19.76 -39.62 -8.27
CA VAL A 342 20.94 -40.04 -7.52
C VAL A 342 21.00 -41.55 -7.70
N SER A 343 21.93 -41.98 -8.56
CA SER A 343 22.40 -43.34 -8.58
C SER A 343 22.93 -43.63 -7.18
N MET A 344 22.19 -44.43 -6.42
CA MET A 344 22.76 -45.13 -5.27
C MET A 344 23.85 -46.05 -5.82
N SER A 345 25.07 -45.53 -5.87
CA SER A 345 26.28 -46.34 -5.91
C SER A 345 26.51 -46.83 -4.49
N VAL A 346 25.98 -48.03 -4.20
CA VAL A 346 26.48 -48.85 -3.11
C VAL A 346 27.91 -49.27 -3.50
N GLY A 347 28.88 -48.81 -2.72
CA GLY A 347 30.28 -49.23 -2.75
C GLY A 347 30.80 -49.26 -1.34
#